data_AF-A0A2S6AUC6-F1
#
_entry.id   AF-A0A2S6AUC6-F1
#
_cell.length_a   1.000
_cell.length_b   1.000
_cell.length_c   1.000
_cell.angle_alpha   90.00
_cell.angle_beta   90.00
_cell.angle_gamma   90.00
#
_symmetry.space_group_name_H-M   'P 1'
#
loop_
_entity.id
_entity.type
_entity.pdbx_description
1 polymer ?
#
loop_
_entity_poly.entity_id
_entity_poly.type
_entity_poly.pdbx_seq_one_letter_code
_entity_poly.pdbx_strand_id
1 'polypeptide(L)'
;MGAHLSGWTRARASIARVYDAMLGGEDNHEVDRIVRDTVAEIAPRQSDVAWMNRRWLHRVVRYLAGCVGIDQFLDLGAGLPTVCNTHEIAQQHNPNARVVYVDNDPLCALHGRALVRQHLGRVDRLDRGHRVVFFLLNDLVGLLKDHAVTTLFPATTRSDLV
;
A
#
# COMPACT_ATOMS: atom_id res chain seq x y z
N MET A 1 -3.59 16.34 16.58
CA MET A 1 -5.06 16.47 16.49
C MET A 1 -5.56 15.16 15.89
N GLY A 2 -6.27 14.34 16.67
CA GLY A 2 -6.47 12.92 16.40
C GLY A 2 -7.21 12.65 15.09
N ALA A 3 -6.71 11.69 14.29
CA ALA A 3 -7.44 11.19 13.14
C ALA A 3 -8.79 10.64 13.63
N HIS A 4 -9.87 11.30 13.23
CA HIS A 4 -11.22 10.90 13.57
C HIS A 4 -11.49 9.57 12.86
N LEU A 5 -11.41 8.44 13.58
CA LEU A 5 -11.72 7.09 13.10
C LEU A 5 -13.24 6.88 12.84
N SER A 6 -13.96 7.91 12.37
CA SER A 6 -15.39 7.80 12.09
C SER A 6 -15.61 6.78 10.99
N GLY A 7 -16.20 5.64 11.36
CA GLY A 7 -16.56 4.55 10.45
C GLY A 7 -15.68 3.31 10.57
N TRP A 8 -14.54 3.38 11.26
CA TRP A 8 -13.74 2.20 11.58
C TRP A 8 -14.23 1.56 12.87
N THR A 9 -14.72 0.31 12.78
CA THR A 9 -15.06 -0.51 13.94
C THR A 9 -14.57 -1.93 13.73
N ARG A 10 -14.20 -2.61 14.82
CA ARG A 10 -13.89 -4.06 14.79
C ARG A 10 -15.10 -4.93 14.44
N ALA A 11 -16.30 -4.35 14.44
CA ALA A 11 -17.57 -5.01 14.18
C ALA A 11 -18.01 -4.94 12.70
N ARG A 12 -17.30 -4.19 11.84
CA ARG A 12 -17.60 -4.12 10.40
C ARG A 12 -16.41 -4.65 9.62
N ALA A 13 -16.65 -5.64 8.76
CA ALA A 13 -15.59 -6.21 7.92
C ALA A 13 -15.00 -5.17 6.95
N SER A 14 -13.72 -5.33 6.63
CA SER A 14 -13.01 -4.54 5.61
C SER A 14 -12.43 -5.45 4.54
N ILE A 15 -12.41 -4.98 3.30
CA ILE A 15 -11.81 -5.71 2.17
C ILE A 15 -10.34 -6.02 2.46
N ALA A 16 -9.58 -5.07 3.00
CA ALA A 16 -8.15 -5.26 3.27
C ALA A 16 -7.90 -6.36 4.31
N ARG A 17 -8.72 -6.43 5.36
CA ARG A 17 -8.60 -7.43 6.44
C ARG A 17 -9.14 -8.79 6.05
N VAL A 18 -10.21 -8.83 5.26
CA VAL A 18 -10.69 -10.09 4.66
C VAL A 18 -9.61 -10.66 3.74
N TYR A 19 -8.97 -9.82 2.93
CA TYR A 19 -7.87 -10.23 2.06
C TYR A 19 -6.64 -10.71 2.85
N ASP A 20 -6.27 -10.02 3.94
CA ASP A 20 -5.26 -10.48 4.89
C ASP A 20 -5.59 -11.88 5.45
N ALA A 21 -6.83 -12.07 5.92
CA ALA A 21 -7.30 -13.37 6.40
C ALA A 21 -7.27 -14.47 5.31
N MET A 22 -7.52 -14.13 4.04
CA MET A 22 -7.39 -15.05 2.90
C MET A 22 -5.94 -15.46 2.62
N LEU A 23 -4.98 -14.57 2.90
CA LEU A 23 -3.54 -14.84 2.80
C LEU A 23 -2.98 -15.57 4.02
N GLY A 24 -3.77 -15.71 5.09
CA GLY A 24 -3.34 -16.32 6.35
C GLY A 24 -2.58 -15.35 7.27
N GLY A 25 -2.78 -14.04 7.10
CA GLY A 25 -2.26 -13.03 8.02
C GLY A 25 -3.02 -12.98 9.35
N GLU A 26 -2.52 -12.15 10.26
CA GLU A 26 -3.06 -12.00 11.62
C GLU A 26 -3.69 -10.62 11.88
N ASP A 27 -3.56 -9.69 10.93
CA ASP A 27 -4.06 -8.31 11.02
C ASP A 27 -5.54 -8.22 10.62
N ASN A 28 -6.34 -9.16 11.12
CA ASN A 28 -7.76 -9.30 10.85
C ASN A 28 -8.57 -9.61 12.12
N HIS A 29 -9.85 -9.24 12.10
CA HIS A 29 -10.77 -9.47 13.20
C HIS A 29 -11.73 -10.62 12.91
N GLU A 30 -12.48 -11.05 13.92
CA GLU A 30 -13.45 -12.15 13.80
C GLU A 30 -14.46 -11.91 12.68
N VAL A 31 -14.98 -10.69 12.56
CA VAL A 31 -15.92 -10.32 11.48
C VAL A 31 -15.33 -10.49 10.08
N ASP A 32 -14.02 -10.27 9.93
CA ASP A 32 -13.33 -10.42 8.64
C ASP A 32 -13.15 -11.92 8.31
N ARG A 33 -12.86 -12.75 9.32
CA ARG A 33 -12.77 -14.21 9.17
C ARG A 33 -14.12 -14.84 8.85
N ILE A 34 -15.20 -14.37 9.47
CA ILE A 34 -16.57 -14.80 9.12
C ILE A 34 -16.85 -14.53 7.65
N VAL A 35 -16.53 -13.32 7.15
CA VAL A 35 -16.71 -13.00 5.73
C VAL A 35 -15.84 -13.89 4.83
N ARG A 36 -14.57 -14.10 5.18
CA ARG A 36 -13.68 -15.04 4.47
C ARG A 36 -14.30 -16.44 4.39
N ASP A 37 -14.82 -16.96 5.50
CA ASP A 37 -15.37 -18.31 5.59
C ASP A 37 -16.65 -18.45 4.76
N THR A 38 -17.54 -17.45 4.82
CA THR A 38 -18.71 -17.39 3.92
C THR A 38 -18.32 -17.33 2.45
N VAL A 39 -17.26 -16.58 2.10
CA VAL A 39 -16.74 -16.57 0.72
C VAL A 39 -16.18 -17.93 0.35
N ALA A 40 -15.52 -18.64 1.26
CA ALA A 40 -14.98 -19.98 1.01
C ALA A 40 -16.07 -21.03 0.76
N GLU A 41 -17.25 -20.89 1.36
CA GLU A 41 -18.40 -21.76 1.06
C GLU A 41 -18.89 -21.64 -0.40
N ILE A 42 -18.80 -20.43 -0.97
CA ILE A 42 -19.26 -20.14 -2.34
C ILE A 42 -18.14 -20.34 -3.36
N ALA A 43 -16.91 -19.94 -3.00
CA ALA A 43 -15.72 -19.97 -3.83
C ALA A 43 -14.54 -20.57 -3.04
N PRO A 44 -14.44 -21.93 -2.94
CA PRO A 44 -13.46 -22.61 -2.08
C PRO A 44 -12.00 -22.30 -2.38
N ARG A 45 -11.71 -21.78 -3.59
CA ARG A 45 -10.35 -21.46 -4.06
C ARG A 45 -10.01 -19.97 -3.97
N GLN A 46 -10.82 -19.16 -3.30
CA GLN A 46 -10.59 -17.71 -3.26
C GLN A 46 -9.24 -17.34 -2.63
N SER A 47 -8.76 -18.10 -1.63
CA SER A 47 -7.43 -17.91 -1.06
C SER A 47 -6.30 -18.18 -2.06
N ASP A 48 -6.45 -19.15 -2.98
CA ASP A 48 -5.49 -19.37 -4.07
C ASP A 48 -5.40 -18.12 -4.95
N VAL A 49 -6.54 -17.51 -5.25
CA VAL A 49 -6.64 -16.30 -6.08
C VAL A 49 -5.93 -15.13 -5.40
N ALA A 50 -6.07 -14.96 -4.08
CA ALA A 50 -5.34 -13.95 -3.33
C ALA A 50 -3.81 -14.13 -3.46
N TRP A 51 -3.31 -15.36 -3.29
CA TRP A 51 -1.90 -15.66 -3.50
C TRP A 51 -1.44 -15.47 -4.96
N MET A 52 -2.28 -15.83 -5.93
CA MET A 52 -2.02 -15.58 -7.35
C MET A 52 -1.89 -14.09 -7.64
N ASN A 53 -2.75 -13.27 -7.04
CA ASN A 53 -2.67 -11.81 -7.14
C ASN A 53 -1.37 -11.27 -6.55
N ARG A 54 -0.94 -11.73 -5.36
CA ARG A 54 0.37 -11.35 -4.79
C ARG A 54 1.55 -11.74 -5.69
N ARG A 55 1.52 -12.95 -6.26
CA ARG A 55 2.55 -13.40 -7.21
C ARG A 55 2.54 -12.58 -8.49
N TRP A 56 1.37 -12.17 -8.98
CA TRP A 56 1.24 -11.32 -10.15
C TRP A 56 1.80 -9.93 -9.90
N LEU A 57 1.42 -9.29 -8.79
CA LEU A 57 1.96 -8.01 -8.35
C LEU A 57 3.50 -8.05 -8.31
N HIS A 58 4.07 -9.09 -7.70
CA HIS A 58 5.52 -9.26 -7.64
C HIS A 58 6.18 -9.26 -9.04
N ARG A 59 5.63 -10.05 -9.98
CA ARG A 59 6.17 -10.12 -11.35
C ARG A 59 6.08 -8.78 -12.08
N VAL A 60 4.95 -8.08 -11.93
CA VAL A 60 4.71 -6.80 -12.61
C VAL A 60 5.63 -5.72 -12.06
N VAL A 61 5.70 -5.56 -10.73
CA VAL A 61 6.55 -4.52 -10.11
C VAL A 61 8.02 -4.75 -10.43
N ARG A 62 8.50 -6.01 -10.36
CA ARG A 62 9.86 -6.37 -10.78
C ARG A 62 10.13 -5.97 -12.23
N TYR A 63 9.22 -6.31 -13.14
CA TYR A 63 9.40 -6.00 -14.56
C TYR A 63 9.41 -4.49 -14.81
N LEU A 64 8.49 -3.74 -14.20
CA LEU A 64 8.42 -2.30 -14.34
C LEU A 64 9.67 -1.60 -13.78
N ALA A 65 10.10 -1.97 -12.57
CA ALA A 65 11.26 -1.36 -11.92
C ALA A 65 12.58 -1.75 -12.60
N GLY A 66 12.76 -3.03 -12.93
CA GLY A 66 14.03 -3.55 -13.44
C GLY A 66 14.19 -3.47 -14.95
N CYS A 67 13.17 -3.88 -15.72
CA CYS A 67 13.28 -3.98 -17.18
C CYS A 67 12.84 -2.70 -17.89
N VAL A 68 11.77 -2.05 -17.41
CA VAL A 68 11.22 -0.84 -18.03
C VAL A 68 11.89 0.43 -17.51
N GLY A 69 12.43 0.39 -16.28
CA GLY A 69 13.07 1.54 -15.64
C GLY A 69 12.09 2.53 -15.01
N ILE A 70 10.87 2.08 -14.68
CA ILE A 70 9.94 2.90 -13.90
C ILE A 70 10.48 3.07 -12.48
N ASP A 71 10.61 4.31 -12.03
CA ASP A 71 11.17 4.68 -10.73
C ASP A 71 10.12 5.26 -9.77
N GLN A 72 8.86 5.40 -10.20
CA GLN A 72 7.79 6.01 -9.43
C GLN A 72 6.51 5.18 -9.55
N PHE A 73 5.95 4.81 -8.39
CA PHE A 73 4.77 3.96 -8.29
C PHE A 73 3.70 4.65 -7.43
N LEU A 74 2.45 4.54 -7.89
CA LEU A 74 1.26 4.89 -7.13
C LEU A 74 0.44 3.61 -6.96
N ASP A 75 0.36 3.13 -5.73
CA ASP A 75 -0.34 1.90 -5.35
C ASP A 75 -1.67 2.25 -4.66
N LEU A 76 -2.76 2.06 -5.40
CA LEU A 76 -4.12 2.40 -4.98
C LEU A 76 -4.84 1.14 -4.48
N GLY A 77 -5.26 1.16 -3.21
CA GLY A 77 -5.76 -0.05 -2.55
C GLY A 77 -4.60 -0.92 -2.06
N ALA A 78 -3.59 -0.29 -1.47
CA ALA A 78 -2.36 -0.93 -1.00
C ALA A 78 -2.63 -2.10 -0.03
N GLY A 79 -3.73 -2.02 0.73
CA GLY A 79 -4.09 -2.98 1.75
C GLY A 79 -3.15 -2.93 2.96
N LEU A 80 -3.25 -3.98 3.78
CA LEU A 80 -2.35 -4.18 4.91
C LEU A 80 -0.95 -4.55 4.41
N PRO A 81 0.12 -4.14 5.12
CA PRO A 81 1.46 -4.62 4.83
C PRO A 81 1.51 -6.14 4.84
N THR A 82 2.09 -6.73 3.79
CA THR A 82 2.24 -8.18 3.66
C THR A 82 3.70 -8.51 3.32
N VAL A 83 4.01 -9.78 3.11
CA VAL A 83 5.31 -10.17 2.54
C VAL A 83 5.47 -9.60 1.12
N CYS A 84 6.63 -8.99 0.85
CA CYS A 84 6.99 -8.40 -0.43
C CYS A 84 6.06 -7.25 -0.84
N ASN A 85 6.14 -6.13 -0.10
CA ASN A 85 5.43 -4.90 -0.43
C ASN A 85 5.99 -4.28 -1.73
N THR A 86 5.17 -3.51 -2.45
CA THR A 86 5.52 -2.87 -3.74
C THR A 86 6.88 -2.16 -3.72
N HIS A 87 7.20 -1.40 -2.66
CA HIS A 87 8.47 -0.70 -2.53
C HIS A 87 9.65 -1.64 -2.31
N GLU A 88 9.50 -2.73 -1.55
CA GLU A 88 10.55 -3.72 -1.34
C GLU A 88 10.95 -4.35 -2.68
N ILE A 89 9.95 -4.74 -3.48
CA ILE A 89 10.16 -5.34 -4.80
C ILE A 89 10.80 -4.31 -5.75
N ALA A 90 10.25 -3.10 -5.80
CA ALA A 90 10.76 -2.06 -6.68
C ALA A 90 12.22 -1.68 -6.32
N GLN A 91 12.52 -1.53 -5.03
CA GLN A 91 13.84 -1.11 -4.54
C GLN A 91 14.92 -2.19 -4.67
N GLN A 92 14.54 -3.48 -4.66
CA GLN A 92 15.45 -4.56 -5.01
C GLN A 92 16.00 -4.45 -6.44
N HIS A 93 15.22 -3.88 -7.37
CA HIS A 93 15.59 -3.76 -8.78
C HIS A 93 16.01 -2.35 -9.18
N ASN A 94 15.53 -1.33 -8.48
CA ASN A 94 15.91 0.07 -8.64
C ASN A 94 15.94 0.72 -7.25
N PRO A 95 17.11 0.87 -6.60
CA PRO A 95 17.23 1.43 -5.26
C PRO A 95 16.65 2.85 -5.10
N ASN A 96 16.50 3.58 -6.22
CA ASN A 96 15.93 4.93 -6.25
C ASN A 96 14.40 4.94 -6.45
N ALA A 97 13.77 3.77 -6.58
CA ALA A 97 12.34 3.65 -6.74
C ALA A 97 11.57 4.26 -5.57
N ARG A 98 10.55 5.04 -5.92
CA ARG A 98 9.67 5.76 -5.01
C ARG A 98 8.26 5.19 -5.09
N VAL A 99 7.61 4.97 -3.95
CA VAL A 99 6.27 4.39 -3.90
C VAL A 99 5.35 5.22 -3.01
N VAL A 100 4.19 5.57 -3.54
CA VAL A 100 3.06 6.08 -2.78
C VAL A 100 2.06 4.98 -2.58
N TYR A 101 1.73 4.69 -1.33
CA TYR A 101 0.63 3.83 -0.96
C TYR A 101 -0.60 4.66 -0.61
N VAL A 102 -1.76 4.22 -1.08
CA VAL A 102 -3.04 4.84 -0.80
C VAL A 102 -4.02 3.75 -0.44
N ASP A 103 -4.75 3.94 0.66
CA ASP A 103 -5.84 3.06 1.03
C ASP A 103 -6.99 3.83 1.70
N ASN A 104 -8.19 3.26 1.71
CA ASN A 104 -9.35 3.85 2.37
C ASN A 104 -9.56 3.31 3.80
N ASP A 105 -8.96 2.16 4.16
CA ASP A 105 -9.06 1.58 5.49
C ASP A 105 -8.08 2.29 6.45
N PRO A 106 -8.57 2.90 7.55
CA PRO A 106 -7.74 3.51 8.58
C PRO A 106 -6.67 2.60 9.18
N LEU A 107 -6.91 1.27 9.26
CA LEU A 107 -5.88 0.32 9.72
C LEU A 107 -4.74 0.21 8.73
N CYS A 108 -5.01 0.24 7.42
CA CYS A 108 -3.96 0.22 6.40
C CYS A 108 -3.08 1.46 6.53
N ALA A 109 -3.67 2.63 6.78
CA ALA A 109 -2.89 3.85 7.04
C ALA A 109 -2.09 3.83 8.34
N LEU A 110 -2.61 3.20 9.39
CA LEU A 110 -1.87 3.01 10.64
C LEU A 110 -0.65 2.10 10.43
N HIS A 111 -0.86 0.92 9.85
CA HIS A 111 0.20 -0.06 9.60
C HIS A 111 1.20 0.42 8.56
N GLY A 112 0.71 1.05 7.48
CA GLY A 112 1.54 1.65 6.44
C GLY A 112 2.45 2.76 6.97
N ARG A 113 1.96 3.63 7.87
CA ARG A 113 2.83 4.63 8.52
C ARG A 113 3.88 3.98 9.42
N ALA A 114 3.55 2.87 10.09
CA ALA A 114 4.52 2.11 10.88
C ALA A 114 5.60 1.44 9.99
N LEU A 115 5.19 0.84 8.87
CA LEU A 115 6.08 0.24 7.86
C LEU A 115 7.07 1.26 7.31
N VAL A 116 6.59 2.46 6.95
CA VAL A 116 7.43 3.56 6.47
C VAL A 116 8.39 4.04 7.56
N ARG A 117 7.96 4.14 8.82
CA ARG A 117 8.83 4.54 9.96
C ARG A 117 9.96 3.55 10.22
N GLN A 118 9.73 2.26 10.03
CA GLN A 118 10.77 1.24 10.20
C GLN A 118 11.86 1.31 9.13
N HIS A 119 11.53 1.82 7.94
CA HIS A 119 12.47 1.95 6.82
C HIS A 119 13.08 3.36 6.69
N LEU A 120 12.46 4.38 7.29
CA LEU A 120 12.88 5.78 7.23
C LEU A 120 12.61 6.45 8.58
N GLY A 121 13.67 6.82 9.31
CA GLY A 121 13.54 7.53 10.58
C GLY A 121 12.53 8.69 10.52
N ARG A 122 11.63 8.73 11.51
CA ARG A 122 10.53 9.71 11.74
C ARG A 122 9.72 10.14 10.50
N VAL A 123 8.53 9.54 10.38
CA VAL A 123 7.41 10.06 9.56
C VAL A 123 6.66 11.12 10.36
N ASP A 124 7.05 12.39 10.22
CA ASP A 124 6.32 13.53 10.82
C ASP A 124 6.18 14.75 9.88
N ARG A 125 6.76 14.73 8.67
CA ARG A 125 6.57 15.82 7.71
C ARG A 125 6.70 15.30 6.28
N LEU A 126 5.89 15.84 5.37
CA LEU A 126 6.03 15.68 3.91
C LEU A 126 7.36 16.31 3.49
N ASP A 127 8.48 15.63 3.76
CA ASP A 127 9.81 16.13 3.39
C ASP A 127 10.30 15.49 2.09
N ARG A 128 11.05 16.25 1.30
CA ARG A 128 11.45 15.97 -0.09
C ARG A 128 12.38 14.74 -0.28
N GLY A 129 12.64 13.98 0.78
CA GLY A 129 13.53 12.82 0.79
C GLY A 129 12.85 11.47 0.97
N HIS A 130 11.54 11.42 1.24
CA HIS A 130 10.86 10.15 1.51
C HIS A 130 10.62 9.35 0.22
N ARG A 131 11.22 8.16 0.15
CA ARG A 131 11.05 7.21 -0.98
C ARG A 131 9.78 6.38 -0.86
N VAL A 132 9.18 6.32 0.32
CA VAL A 132 7.93 5.59 0.56
C VAL A 132 7.02 6.46 1.41
N VAL A 133 5.78 6.65 0.98
CA VAL A 133 4.78 7.45 1.70
C VAL A 133 3.44 6.72 1.68
N PHE A 134 2.68 6.83 2.77
CA PHE A 134 1.35 6.23 2.87
C PHE A 134 0.30 7.32 3.15
N PHE A 135 -0.79 7.32 2.37
CA PHE A 135 -1.93 8.22 2.53
C PHE A 135 -3.23 7.47 2.75
N LEU A 136 -4.12 8.06 3.55
CA LEU A 136 -5.54 7.75 3.41
C LEU A 136 -6.06 8.37 2.12
N LEU A 137 -7.01 7.70 1.47
CA LEU A 137 -7.61 8.18 0.22
C LEU A 137 -8.12 9.62 0.33
N ASN A 138 -8.77 9.96 1.45
CA ASN A 138 -9.27 11.32 1.69
C ASN A 138 -8.13 12.35 1.83
N ASP A 139 -6.98 11.95 2.40
CA ASP A 139 -5.80 12.82 2.53
C ASP A 139 -5.18 13.09 1.14
N LEU A 140 -5.15 12.08 0.26
CA LEU A 140 -4.61 12.22 -1.10
C LEU A 140 -5.46 13.18 -1.96
N VAL A 141 -6.78 13.11 -1.85
CA VAL A 141 -7.68 14.00 -2.61
C VAL A 141 -7.46 15.45 -2.20
N GLY A 142 -7.15 15.73 -0.93
CA GLY A 142 -6.72 17.06 -0.48
C GLY A 142 -5.43 17.51 -1.18
N LEU A 143 -4.39 16.66 -1.14
CA LEU A 143 -3.09 16.94 -1.77
C LEU A 143 -3.17 17.18 -3.28
N LEU A 144 -4.03 16.45 -3.99
CA LEU A 144 -4.25 16.62 -5.43
C LEU A 144 -4.92 17.96 -5.75
N LYS A 145 -5.87 18.39 -4.92
CA LYS A 145 -6.56 19.68 -5.08
C LYS A 145 -5.62 20.85 -4.80
N ASP A 146 -4.68 20.69 -3.88
CA ASP A 146 -3.72 21.73 -3.49
C ASP A 146 -2.48 21.80 -4.40
N HIS A 147 -2.43 21.04 -5.50
CA HIS A 147 -1.25 20.91 -6.39
C HIS A 147 0.07 20.51 -5.70
N ALA A 148 0.00 19.98 -4.47
CA ALA A 148 1.16 19.64 -3.66
C ALA A 148 1.79 18.27 -4.02
N VAL A 149 1.15 17.49 -4.90
CA VAL A 149 1.66 16.18 -5.35
C VAL A 149 2.98 16.32 -6.12
N THR A 150 3.16 17.38 -6.90
CA THR A 150 4.43 17.67 -7.59
C THR A 150 5.56 17.97 -6.61
N THR A 151 5.24 18.37 -5.38
CA THR A 151 6.22 18.60 -4.31
C THR A 151 6.65 17.29 -3.64
N LEU A 152 5.80 16.26 -3.67
CA LEU A 152 6.11 14.92 -3.19
C LEU A 152 6.96 14.13 -4.19
N PHE A 153 6.72 14.35 -5.49
CA PHE A 153 7.38 13.66 -6.58
C PHE A 153 7.73 14.65 -7.69
N PRO A 154 8.85 15.37 -7.60
CA PRO A 154 9.34 16.11 -8.74
C PRO A 154 9.62 15.13 -9.88
N ALA A 155 9.17 15.46 -11.09
CA ALA A 155 9.44 14.65 -12.27
C ALA A 155 10.96 14.53 -12.44
N THR A 156 11.47 13.30 -12.57
CA THR A 156 12.85 13.08 -13.01
C THR A 156 12.96 13.64 -14.43
N THR A 157 13.69 14.75 -14.60
CA THR A 157 13.89 15.34 -15.91
C THR A 157 14.93 14.53 -16.68
N ARG A 158 14.72 14.35 -18.00
CA ARG A 158 15.67 13.61 -18.88
C ARG A 158 17.10 14.18 -18.87
N SER A 159 17.29 15.39 -18.35
CA SER A 159 18.59 16.04 -18.14
C SER A 159 19.43 15.45 -17.01
N ASP A 160 18.85 14.65 -16.13
CA ASP A 160 19.51 14.14 -14.92
C ASP A 160 20.10 12.73 -15.12
N LEU A 161 20.02 12.21 -16.35
CA LEU A 161 20.48 10.88 -16.77
C LEU A 161 21.67 10.95 -17.75
N VAL A 162 22.39 12.08 -17.78
CA VAL A 162 23.61 12.26 -18.60
C VAL A 162 24.82 11.67 -17.90
#